data_AF-A0AAW7QBY1-F1
#
_entry.id   AF-A0AAW7QBY1-F1
#
_cell.length_a   1.000
_cell.length_b   1.000
_cell.length_c   1.000
_cell.angle_alpha   90.00
_cell.angle_beta   90.00
_cell.angle_gamma   90.00
#
_symmetry.space_group_name_H-M   'P 1'
#
loop_
_entity.id
_entity.type
_entity.pdbx_description
1 polymer ?
#
loop_
_entity_poly.entity_id
_entity_poly.type
_entity_poly.pdbx_seq_one_letter_code
_entity_poly.pdbx_strand_id
1 'polypeptide(L)'
;MIKRFYNYLAIPEVSGKKIGLFRTLAAIFGGLIVAYLGMTLVAFLLPMEVKQSGIISIMFNTFAWACIATWIALSYTKLSALLKVLIPTVIFSISLYILY
;
A
#
# COMPACT_ATOMS: atom_id res chain seq x y z
N MET A 1 18.92 0.16 -19.76
CA MET A 1 17.46 -0.06 -19.85
C MET A 1 16.71 0.45 -18.60
N ILE A 2 17.10 0.02 -17.40
CA ILE A 2 16.49 0.41 -16.10
C ILE A 2 16.45 1.93 -15.86
N LYS A 3 17.54 2.65 -16.17
CA LYS A 3 17.64 4.11 -15.99
C LYS A 3 16.61 4.90 -16.81
N ARG A 4 16.29 4.41 -18.03
CA ARG A 4 15.25 5.02 -18.88
C ARG A 4 13.84 4.78 -18.30
N PHE A 5 13.60 3.60 -17.74
CA PHE A 5 12.31 3.24 -17.14
C PHE A 5 12.04 4.02 -15.85
N TYR A 6 13.06 4.18 -15.00
CA TYR A 6 13.00 5.01 -13.81
C TYR A 6 12.70 6.47 -14.15
N ASN A 7 13.43 7.04 -15.12
CA ASN A 7 13.19 8.40 -15.57
C ASN A 7 11.78 8.59 -16.15
N TYR A 8 11.28 7.61 -16.92
CA TYR A 8 9.91 7.64 -17.45
C TYR A 8 8.85 7.64 -16.33
N LEU A 9 9.06 6.89 -15.25
CA LEU A 9 8.15 6.84 -14.10
C LEU A 9 8.25 8.09 -13.19
N ALA A 10 9.43 8.73 -13.16
CA ALA A 10 9.73 9.90 -12.35
C ALA A 10 9.24 11.21 -12.98
N ILE A 11 9.10 11.28 -14.31
CA ILE A 11 8.60 12.48 -14.99
C ILE A 11 7.10 12.65 -14.70
N PRO A 12 6.65 13.83 -14.25
CA PRO A 12 5.23 14.12 -14.10
C PRO A 12 4.56 14.11 -15.47
N GLU A 13 3.49 13.32 -15.59
CA GLU A 13 2.70 13.25 -16.82
C GLU A 13 1.96 14.56 -17.05
N VAL A 14 2.09 15.11 -18.27
CA VAL A 14 1.43 16.35 -18.69
C VAL A 14 -0.10 16.18 -18.72
N SER A 15 -0.59 14.95 -18.91
CA SER A 15 -2.01 14.63 -18.96
C SER A 15 -2.49 13.88 -17.71
N GLY A 16 -3.29 14.55 -16.89
CA GLY A 16 -3.94 13.98 -15.70
C GLY A 16 -4.77 12.71 -15.99
N LYS A 17 -5.32 12.58 -17.21
CA LYS A 17 -6.15 11.43 -17.60
C LYS A 17 -5.34 10.13 -17.76
N LYS A 18 -4.10 10.21 -18.28
CA LYS A 18 -3.22 9.04 -18.47
C LYS A 18 -2.60 8.55 -17.17
N ILE A 19 -2.25 9.46 -16.26
CA ILE A 19 -1.74 9.09 -14.93
C ILE A 19 -2.87 8.64 -13.98
N GLY A 20 -4.08 9.16 -14.17
CA GLY A 20 -5.24 8.82 -13.34
C GLY A 20 -5.52 7.32 -13.29
N LEU A 21 -5.54 6.65 -14.45
CA LEU A 21 -5.76 5.19 -14.51
C LEU A 21 -4.71 4.42 -13.70
N PHE A 22 -3.42 4.76 -13.87
CA PHE A 22 -2.33 4.11 -13.14
C PHE A 22 -2.45 4.32 -11.63
N ARG A 23 -2.75 5.55 -11.19
CA ARG A 23 -2.95 5.88 -9.77
C ARG A 23 -4.13 5.12 -9.18
N THR A 24 -5.25 5.03 -9.89
CA THR A 24 -6.43 4.32 -9.43
C THR A 24 -6.17 2.83 -9.30
N LEU A 25 -5.52 2.21 -10.29
CA LEU A 25 -5.16 0.79 -10.20
C LEU A 25 -4.16 0.52 -9.07
N ALA A 26 -3.11 1.36 -8.95
CA ALA A 26 -2.15 1.25 -7.86
C ALA A 26 -2.81 1.48 -6.48
N ALA A 27 -3.77 2.38 -6.38
CA ALA A 27 -4.51 2.65 -5.15
C ALA A 27 -5.41 1.48 -4.74
N ILE A 28 -6.16 0.90 -5.68
CA ILE A 28 -7.04 -0.24 -5.41
C ILE A 28 -6.21 -1.45 -4.99
N PHE A 29 -5.33 -1.94 -5.87
CA PHE A 29 -4.59 -3.18 -5.63
C PHE A 29 -3.49 -3.00 -4.60
N GLY A 30 -2.71 -1.94 -4.73
CA GLY A 30 -1.62 -1.66 -3.81
C GLY A 30 -2.13 -1.29 -2.42
N GLY A 31 -3.19 -0.50 -2.34
CA GLY A 31 -3.85 -0.24 -1.07
C GLY A 31 -4.33 -1.54 -0.42
N LEU A 32 -4.90 -2.46 -1.20
CA LEU A 32 -5.44 -3.72 -0.66
C LEU A 32 -4.33 -4.55 -0.04
N ILE A 33 -3.23 -4.74 -0.76
CA ILE A 33 -2.06 -5.49 -0.28
C ILE A 33 -1.51 -4.88 1.00
N VAL A 34 -1.30 -3.56 1.03
CA VAL A 34 -0.74 -2.88 2.21
C VAL A 34 -1.71 -2.96 3.41
N ALA A 35 -3.02 -2.80 3.18
CA ALA A 35 -4.02 -2.89 4.24
C ALA A 35 -4.09 -4.31 4.84
N TYR A 36 -4.05 -5.35 4.01
CA TYR A 36 -4.05 -6.73 4.49
C TYR A 36 -2.79 -7.06 5.28
N LEU A 37 -1.60 -6.68 4.78
CA LEU A 37 -0.36 -6.88 5.52
C LEU A 37 -0.32 -6.10 6.83
N GLY A 38 -0.81 -4.86 6.83
CA GLY A 38 -0.94 -4.05 8.03
C GLY A 38 -1.91 -4.67 9.04
N MET A 39 -3.05 -5.19 8.57
CA MET A 39 -4.02 -5.91 9.39
C MET A 39 -3.38 -7.13 10.06
N THR A 40 -2.66 -7.96 9.30
CA THR A 40 -1.95 -9.12 9.85
C THR A 40 -0.94 -8.69 10.90
N LEU A 41 -0.17 -7.63 10.64
CA LEU A 41 0.84 -7.12 11.56
C LEU A 41 0.22 -6.59 12.87
N VAL A 42 -0.91 -5.87 12.79
CA VAL A 42 -1.68 -5.44 13.97
C VAL A 42 -2.19 -6.64 14.77
N ALA A 43 -2.68 -7.68 14.10
CA ALA A 43 -3.17 -8.88 14.77
C ALA A 43 -2.08 -9.60 15.58
N PHE A 44 -0.82 -9.59 15.12
CA PHE A 44 0.34 -10.18 15.83
C PHE A 44 0.90 -9.27 16.93
N LEU A 45 0.82 -7.95 16.79
CA LEU A 45 1.33 -7.00 17.78
C LEU A 45 0.42 -6.86 19.01
N LEU A 46 -0.87 -7.13 18.87
CA LEU A 46 -1.82 -7.04 19.97
C LEU A 46 -1.63 -8.22 20.95
N PRO A 47 -1.40 -7.98 22.26
CA PRO A 47 -1.20 -9.01 23.27
C PRO A 47 -2.54 -9.63 23.70
N MET A 48 -3.28 -10.19 22.75
CA MET A 48 -4.58 -10.81 22.96
C MET A 48 -4.65 -12.13 22.20
N GLU A 49 -5.68 -12.93 22.48
CA GLU A 49 -5.95 -14.13 21.69
C GLU A 49 -6.09 -13.78 20.20
N VAL A 50 -5.44 -14.58 19.35
CA VAL A 50 -5.39 -14.38 17.89
C VAL A 50 -6.79 -14.21 17.28
N LYS A 51 -7.79 -14.90 17.84
CA LYS A 51 -9.18 -14.80 17.41
C LYS A 51 -9.78 -13.41 17.66
N GLN A 52 -9.49 -12.82 18.82
CA GLN A 52 -9.99 -11.50 19.19
C GLN A 52 -9.24 -10.39 18.44
N SER A 53 -7.92 -10.51 18.32
CA SER A 53 -7.10 -9.54 17.56
C SER A 53 -7.46 -9.56 16.07
N GLY A 54 -7.76 -10.73 15.50
CA GLY A 54 -8.19 -10.88 14.11
C GLY A 54 -9.51 -10.16 13.80
N ILE A 55 -10.50 -10.23 14.70
CA ILE A 55 -11.78 -9.53 14.52
C ILE A 55 -11.58 -8.02 14.47
N ILE A 56 -10.84 -7.46 15.43
CA ILE A 56 -10.56 -6.03 15.47
C ILE A 56 -9.79 -5.60 14.22
N SER A 57 -8.80 -6.38 13.82
CA SER A 57 -7.97 -6.07 12.65
C SER A 57 -8.81 -6.06 11.36
N ILE A 58 -9.77 -6.99 11.21
CA ILE A 58 -10.72 -6.99 10.09
C ILE A 58 -11.65 -5.77 10.11
N MET A 59 -12.14 -5.35 11.27
CA MET A 59 -13.00 -4.17 11.40
C MET A 59 -12.31 -2.89 10.90
N PHE A 60 -10.99 -2.78 11.11
CA PHE A 60 -10.20 -1.64 10.63
C PHE A 60 -9.68 -1.79 9.20
N ASN A 61 -9.74 -2.98 8.59
CA ASN A 61 -9.15 -3.25 7.27
C ASN A 61 -9.71 -2.33 6.18
N THR A 62 -11.03 -2.20 6.06
CA THR A 62 -11.66 -1.36 5.03
C THR A 62 -11.33 0.13 5.20
N PHE A 63 -11.25 0.59 6.46
CA PHE A 63 -10.87 1.97 6.76
C PHE A 63 -9.40 2.23 6.41
N ALA A 64 -8.49 1.35 6.84
CA ALA A 64 -7.08 1.42 6.50
C ALA A 64 -6.88 1.37 4.97
N TRP A 65 -7.62 0.50 4.28
CA TRP A 65 -7.63 0.40 2.82
C TRP A 65 -8.02 1.72 2.16
N ALA A 66 -9.12 2.34 2.61
CA ALA A 66 -9.57 3.63 2.08
C ALA A 66 -8.54 4.75 2.30
N CYS A 67 -7.92 4.81 3.48
CA CYS A 67 -6.86 5.78 3.79
C CYS A 67 -5.63 5.59 2.89
N ILE A 68 -5.13 4.36 2.78
CA ILE A 68 -3.95 4.03 1.97
C ILE A 68 -4.25 4.24 0.48
N ALA A 69 -5.41 3.79 0.00
CA ALA A 69 -5.85 4.00 -1.37
C ALA A 69 -5.92 5.50 -1.70
N THR A 70 -6.46 6.33 -0.80
CA THR A 70 -6.50 7.78 -0.98
C THR A 70 -5.08 8.37 -1.02
N TRP A 71 -4.18 7.92 -0.14
CA TRP A 71 -2.80 8.39 -0.11
C TRP A 71 -2.01 8.03 -1.38
N ILE A 72 -2.22 6.84 -1.92
CA ILE A 72 -1.65 6.41 -3.21
C ILE A 72 -2.31 7.19 -4.34
N ALA A 73 -3.64 7.33 -4.30
CA ALA A 73 -4.42 8.03 -5.30
C ALA A 73 -4.03 9.50 -5.39
N LEU A 74 -3.51 10.15 -4.35
CA LEU A 74 -3.01 11.55 -4.39
C LEU A 74 -1.60 11.72 -4.98
N SER A 75 -0.94 10.65 -5.43
CA SER A 75 0.47 10.73 -5.86
C SER A 75 0.70 11.56 -7.12
N TYR A 76 1.75 12.38 -7.11
CA TYR A 76 2.08 13.31 -8.21
C TYR A 76 2.69 12.61 -9.42
N THR A 77 3.54 11.59 -9.19
CA THR A 77 4.20 10.81 -10.26
C THR A 77 3.83 9.33 -10.17
N LYS A 78 3.99 8.60 -11.29
CA LYS A 78 3.79 7.14 -11.32
C LYS A 78 4.75 6.44 -10.38
N LEU A 79 6.00 6.91 -10.31
CA LEU A 79 7.00 6.41 -9.37
C LEU A 79 6.55 6.59 -7.91
N SER A 80 6.04 7.77 -7.55
CA SER A 80 5.57 8.03 -6.18
C SER A 80 4.40 7.11 -5.80
N ALA A 81 3.44 6.89 -6.71
CA ALA A 81 2.35 5.95 -6.49
C ALA A 81 2.86 4.52 -6.24
N LEU A 82 3.83 4.07 -7.05
CA LEU A 82 4.42 2.75 -6.90
C LEU A 82 5.21 2.61 -5.60
N LEU A 83 6.02 3.60 -5.24
CA LEU A 83 6.82 3.59 -4.01
C LEU A 83 5.94 3.57 -2.75
N LYS A 84 4.80 4.27 -2.76
CA LYS A 84 3.83 4.22 -1.66
C LYS A 84 3.14 2.86 -1.49
N VAL A 85 3.19 1.99 -2.49
CA VAL A 85 2.77 0.59 -2.36
C VAL A 85 3.95 -0.25 -1.89
N LEU A 86 5.07 -0.14 -2.60
CA LEU A 86 6.20 -1.06 -2.45
C LEU A 86 6.90 -0.90 -1.10
N ILE A 87 7.09 0.33 -0.61
CA ILE A 87 7.78 0.59 0.66
C ILE A 87 6.99 0.00 1.84
N PRO A 88 5.69 0.31 2.04
CA PRO A 88 4.92 -0.29 3.13
C PRO A 88 4.81 -1.81 3.02
N THR A 89 4.59 -2.34 1.80
CA THR A 89 4.52 -3.79 1.58
C THR A 89 5.81 -4.49 2.03
N VAL A 90 6.98 -3.96 1.67
CA VAL A 90 8.27 -4.54 2.05
C VAL A 90 8.48 -4.45 3.56
N ILE A 91 8.19 -3.29 4.18
CA ILE A 91 8.32 -3.10 5.64
C ILE A 91 7.44 -4.10 6.38
N PHE A 92 6.14 -4.16 6.05
CA PHE A 92 5.22 -5.07 6.72
C PHE A 92 5.57 -6.55 6.49
N SER A 93 6.02 -6.92 5.30
CA SER A 93 6.45 -8.30 5.02
C SER A 93 7.67 -8.69 5.84
N ILE A 94 8.68 -7.80 5.95
CA ILE A 94 9.88 -8.05 6.77
C ILE A 94 9.49 -8.13 8.25
N SER A 95 8.67 -7.20 8.75
CA SER A 95 8.21 -7.24 10.14
C SER A 95 7.43 -8.50 10.47
N LEU A 96 6.56 -8.98 9.57
CA LEU A 96 5.85 -10.24 9.74
C LEU A 96 6.79 -11.44 9.73
N TYR A 97 7.81 -11.45 8.87
CA TYR A 97 8.83 -12.50 8.86
C TYR A 97 9.64 -12.56 10.16
N ILE A 98 9.85 -11.43 10.84
CA ILE A 98 10.55 -11.38 12.13
C ILE A 98 9.64 -11.81 13.30
N LEU A 99 8.34 -11.51 13.22
CA LEU A 99 7.35 -11.81 14.26
C LEU A 99 6.81 -13.24 14.21
N TYR A 100 6.91 -13.91 13.05
CA TYR A 100 6.50 -15.29 12.83
C TYR A 100 7.65 -16.26 13.13
#